data_AF-A0A3C0YCP0-F1
#
_entry.id   AF-A0A3C0YCP0-F1
#
_cell.length_a   1.000
_cell.length_b   1.000
_cell.length_c   1.000
_cell.angle_alpha   90.00
_cell.angle_beta   90.00
_cell.angle_gamma   90.00
#
_symmetry.space_group_name_H-M   'P 1'
#
loop_
_entity.id
_entity.type
_entity.pdbx_description
1 polymer ?
#
loop_
_entity_poly.entity_id
_entity_poly.type
_entity_poly.pdbx_seq_one_letter_code
_entity_poly.pdbx_strand_id
1 'polypeptide(L)'
;YALGIHPLLVPRAQDADLQVLDAELALRKSDPRLVAVGEIGLDYFVPALTESPMRERQEHFYREQLKLARKHGLPVILHVRRSADKLLKHLRELVPEGGWSGIAHAFNGSQQQAMAFIKLGFKLGFGGAVTFEP
;
A
#
# COMPACT_ATOMS: atom_id res chain seq x y z
N TYR A 1 5.01 -2.58 14.79
CA TYR A 1 5.73 -2.54 13.52
C TYR A 1 4.84 -3.10 12.41
N ALA A 2 5.20 -2.83 11.16
CA ALA A 2 4.56 -3.37 9.97
C ALA A 2 5.63 -4.03 9.09
N LEU A 3 5.23 -4.98 8.26
CA LEU A 3 6.10 -5.63 7.28
C LEU A 3 5.54 -5.42 5.88
N GLY A 4 6.41 -5.03 4.95
CA GLY A 4 6.04 -4.74 3.57
C GLY A 4 7.25 -4.29 2.76
N ILE A 5 7.07 -4.26 1.45
CA ILE A 5 8.03 -3.84 0.43
C ILE A 5 7.52 -2.52 -0.13
N HIS A 6 8.23 -1.45 0.24
CA HIS A 6 7.92 -0.10 -0.17
C HIS A 6 8.13 0.09 -1.69
N PRO A 7 7.33 0.93 -2.40
CA PRO A 7 7.47 1.17 -3.83
C PRO A 7 8.88 1.55 -4.30
N LEU A 8 9.66 2.25 -3.47
CA LEU A 8 11.05 2.62 -3.77
C LEU A 8 12.03 1.43 -3.71
N LEU A 9 11.66 0.34 -3.04
CA LEU A 9 12.47 -0.88 -2.94
C LEU A 9 12.15 -1.90 -4.03
N VAL A 10 11.01 -1.76 -4.72
CA VAL A 10 10.59 -2.65 -5.82
C VAL A 10 11.65 -2.83 -6.92
N PRO A 11 12.43 -1.81 -7.33
CA PRO A 11 13.48 -2.01 -8.32
C PRO A 11 14.55 -3.03 -7.93
N ARG A 12 14.72 -3.30 -6.63
CA ARG A 12 15.69 -4.27 -6.08
C ARG A 12 15.04 -5.54 -5.55
N ALA A 13 13.72 -5.55 -5.42
CA ALA A 13 12.97 -6.69 -4.92
C ALA A 13 12.82 -7.76 -6.00
N GLN A 14 12.77 -9.02 -5.59
CA GLN A 14 12.50 -10.20 -6.40
C GLN A 14 11.15 -10.80 -6.01
N ASP A 15 10.55 -11.59 -6.90
CA ASP A 15 9.24 -12.19 -6.62
C ASP A 15 9.31 -13.17 -5.42
N ALA A 16 10.48 -13.75 -5.18
CA ALA A 16 10.77 -14.55 -3.98
C ALA A 16 10.63 -13.74 -2.67
N ASP A 17 10.85 -12.42 -2.70
CA ASP A 17 10.70 -11.57 -1.50
C ASP A 17 9.24 -11.48 -1.05
N LEU A 18 8.27 -11.66 -1.96
CA LEU A 18 6.85 -11.76 -1.60
C LEU A 18 6.57 -13.07 -0.84
N GLN A 19 7.26 -14.15 -1.19
CA GLN A 19 7.16 -15.44 -0.48
C GLN A 19 7.81 -15.34 0.90
N VAL A 20 8.95 -14.66 0.99
CA VAL A 20 9.61 -14.36 2.28
C VAL A 20 8.68 -13.50 3.14
N LEU A 21 8.07 -12.45 2.59
CA LEU A 21 7.12 -11.61 3.31
C LEU A 21 5.94 -12.42 3.85
N ASP A 22 5.35 -13.30 3.05
CA ASP A 22 4.25 -14.18 3.48
C ASP A 22 4.67 -15.11 4.63
N ALA A 23 5.84 -15.72 4.54
CA ALA A 23 6.39 -16.58 5.59
C ALA A 23 6.67 -15.79 6.88
N GLU A 24 7.22 -14.58 6.77
CA GLU A 24 7.54 -13.72 7.91
C GLU A 24 6.28 -13.22 8.63
N LEU A 25 5.22 -12.90 7.88
CA LEU A 25 3.89 -12.56 8.42
C LEU A 25 3.27 -13.76 9.16
N ALA A 26 3.35 -14.97 8.58
CA ALA A 26 2.86 -16.17 9.21
C ALA A 26 3.60 -16.48 10.53
N LEU A 27 4.95 -16.38 10.50
CA LEU A 27 5.81 -16.64 11.66
C LEU A 27 5.51 -15.69 12.83
N ARG A 28 5.18 -14.43 12.53
CA ARG A 28 4.95 -13.38 13.52
C ARG A 28 3.48 -13.12 13.84
N LYS A 29 2.56 -13.96 13.37
CA LYS A 29 1.12 -13.78 13.55
C LYS A 29 0.69 -13.62 15.02
N SER A 30 1.43 -14.22 15.96
CA SER A 30 1.16 -14.11 17.40
C SER A 30 1.93 -12.99 18.10
N ASP A 31 2.79 -12.24 17.41
CA ASP A 31 3.46 -11.07 17.98
C ASP A 31 2.48 -9.88 17.98
N PRO A 32 2.02 -9.40 19.15
CA PRO A 32 1.06 -8.30 19.23
C PRO A 32 1.60 -6.98 18.68
N ARG A 33 2.92 -6.89 18.43
CA ARG A 33 3.55 -5.71 17.83
C ARG A 33 3.45 -5.71 16.30
N LEU A 34 3.16 -6.83 15.64
CA LEU A 34 2.88 -6.85 14.20
C LEU A 34 1.45 -6.35 13.97
N VAL A 35 1.31 -5.12 13.45
CA VAL A 35 0.00 -4.46 13.40
C VAL A 35 -0.55 -4.24 11.99
N ALA A 36 0.26 -4.41 10.95
CA ALA A 36 -0.15 -4.17 9.57
C ALA A 36 0.80 -4.78 8.54
N VAL A 37 0.32 -4.91 7.30
CA VAL A 37 1.16 -5.00 6.11
C VAL A 37 1.45 -3.58 5.63
N GLY A 38 2.72 -3.23 5.52
CA GLY A 38 3.11 -1.86 5.27
C GLY A 38 4.59 -1.57 5.52
N GLU A 39 5.14 -0.52 4.93
CA GLU A 39 4.47 0.41 4.03
C GLU A 39 4.48 -0.12 2.58
N ILE A 40 3.32 -0.15 1.92
CA ILE A 40 3.13 -0.69 0.56
C ILE A 40 2.35 0.30 -0.30
N GLY A 41 2.54 0.32 -1.61
CA GLY A 41 1.78 1.24 -2.45
C GLY A 41 2.49 1.56 -3.75
N LEU A 42 2.19 2.74 -4.32
CA LEU A 42 2.76 3.19 -5.58
C LEU A 42 3.32 4.60 -5.43
N ASP A 43 4.48 4.86 -6.04
CA ASP A 43 5.10 6.18 -6.09
C ASP A 43 5.28 6.61 -7.55
N TYR A 44 4.39 7.50 -8.01
CA TYR A 44 4.41 8.07 -9.34
C TYR A 44 5.00 9.48 -9.39
N PHE A 45 5.69 9.89 -8.33
CA PHE A 45 6.51 11.09 -8.39
C PHE A 45 7.89 10.80 -8.94
N VAL A 46 8.47 9.64 -8.64
CA VAL A 46 9.81 9.25 -9.13
C VAL A 46 9.70 8.77 -10.59
N PRO A 47 10.27 9.47 -11.58
CA PRO A 47 10.08 9.14 -13.00
C PRO A 47 10.48 7.71 -13.35
N ALA A 48 11.60 7.24 -12.80
CA ALA A 48 12.10 5.87 -13.02
C ALA A 48 11.14 4.76 -12.57
N LEU A 49 10.14 5.07 -11.73
CA LEU A 49 9.11 4.12 -11.28
C LEU A 49 7.83 4.17 -12.12
N THR A 50 7.71 5.16 -13.01
CA THR A 50 6.49 5.40 -13.82
C THR A 50 6.57 4.83 -15.23
N GLU A 51 7.76 4.43 -15.68
CA GLU A 51 7.99 3.88 -17.00
C GLU A 51 7.87 2.35 -17.02
N SER A 52 7.47 1.79 -18.15
CA SER A 52 7.42 0.34 -18.33
C SER A 52 8.83 -0.23 -18.48
N PRO A 53 9.16 -1.41 -17.91
CA PRO A 53 8.28 -2.34 -17.18
C PRO A 53 8.16 -2.06 -15.67
N MET A 54 8.79 -0.99 -15.17
CA MET A 54 8.89 -0.73 -13.73
C MET A 54 7.54 -0.38 -13.12
N ARG A 55 6.71 0.40 -13.81
CA ARG A 55 5.36 0.74 -13.34
C ARG A 55 4.51 -0.52 -13.13
N GLU A 56 4.53 -1.43 -14.10
CA GLU A 56 3.79 -2.68 -14.02
C GLU A 56 4.34 -3.58 -12.90
N ARG A 57 5.67 -3.59 -12.69
CA ARG A 57 6.31 -4.28 -11.56
C ARG A 57 5.86 -3.70 -10.21
N GLN A 58 5.80 -2.38 -10.08
CA GLN A 58 5.32 -1.71 -8.87
C GLN A 58 3.86 -2.05 -8.57
N GLU A 59 2.99 -2.02 -9.60
CA GLU A 59 1.59 -2.44 -9.48
C GLU A 59 1.46 -3.92 -9.09
N HIS A 60 2.31 -4.81 -9.63
CA HIS A 60 2.34 -6.22 -9.24
C HIS A 60 2.67 -6.40 -7.75
N PHE A 61 3.77 -5.82 -7.27
CA PHE A 61 4.16 -5.92 -5.86
C PHE A 61 3.11 -5.33 -4.92
N TYR A 62 2.49 -4.23 -5.29
CA TYR A 62 1.40 -3.66 -4.51
C TYR A 62 0.20 -4.61 -4.42
N ARG A 63 -0.25 -5.18 -5.56
CA ARG A 63 -1.38 -6.11 -5.60
C ARG A 63 -1.12 -7.38 -4.80
N GLU A 64 0.07 -7.98 -4.91
CA GLU A 64 0.39 -9.18 -4.15
C GLU A 64 0.42 -8.91 -2.64
N GLN A 65 0.94 -7.77 -2.21
CA GLN A 65 0.95 -7.41 -0.79
C GLN A 65 -0.45 -7.11 -0.24
N LEU A 66 -1.37 -6.57 -1.05
CA LEU A 66 -2.80 -6.48 -0.69
C LEU A 66 -3.42 -7.86 -0.46
N LYS A 67 -3.09 -8.85 -1.31
CA LYS A 67 -3.54 -10.23 -1.12
C LYS A 67 -2.97 -10.83 0.16
N LEU A 68 -1.70 -10.55 0.49
CA LEU A 68 -1.09 -10.99 1.75
C LEU A 68 -1.78 -10.36 2.96
N ALA A 69 -2.07 -9.06 2.91
CA ALA A 69 -2.82 -8.39 3.98
C ALA A 69 -4.19 -9.04 4.20
N ARG A 70 -4.92 -9.33 3.12
CA ARG A 70 -6.20 -10.07 3.18
C ARG A 70 -6.01 -11.47 3.75
N LYS A 71 -5.02 -12.23 3.26
CA LYS A 71 -4.72 -13.60 3.71
C LYS A 71 -4.46 -13.66 5.21
N HIS A 72 -3.72 -12.69 5.74
CA HIS A 72 -3.33 -12.64 7.16
C HIS A 72 -4.32 -11.87 8.03
N GLY A 73 -5.37 -11.28 7.45
CA GLY A 73 -6.36 -10.48 8.18
C GLY A 73 -5.78 -9.20 8.80
N LEU A 74 -4.73 -8.64 8.19
CA LEU A 74 -4.01 -7.48 8.71
C LEU A 74 -4.46 -6.18 8.04
N PRO A 75 -4.52 -5.06 8.79
CA PRO A 75 -4.65 -3.73 8.21
C PRO A 75 -3.51 -3.38 7.24
N VAL A 76 -3.72 -2.37 6.40
CA VAL A 76 -2.71 -1.91 5.43
C VAL A 76 -2.25 -0.48 5.71
N ILE A 77 -0.94 -0.24 5.62
CA ILE A 77 -0.37 1.11 5.58
C ILE A 77 0.03 1.41 4.13
N LEU A 78 -0.73 2.28 3.47
CA LEU A 78 -0.57 2.59 2.06
C LEU A 78 0.33 3.81 1.83
N HIS A 79 1.34 3.66 0.97
CA HIS A 79 2.08 4.74 0.32
C HIS A 79 1.34 5.29 -0.88
N VAL A 80 1.01 6.59 -0.84
CA VAL A 80 0.23 7.24 -1.90
C VAL A 80 0.96 8.49 -2.37
N ARG A 81 1.56 8.44 -3.55
CA ARG A 81 2.21 9.62 -4.13
C ARG A 81 1.93 9.74 -5.63
N ARG A 82 1.08 10.71 -5.99
CA ARG A 82 0.58 10.94 -7.36
C ARG A 82 -0.06 9.70 -8.02
N SER A 83 -0.56 8.77 -7.19
CA SER A 83 -0.95 7.42 -7.62
C SER A 83 -2.33 6.99 -7.08
N ALA A 84 -3.08 7.90 -6.44
CA ALA A 84 -4.32 7.61 -5.72
C ALA A 84 -5.33 6.79 -6.54
N ASP A 85 -5.58 7.15 -7.80
CA ASP A 85 -6.57 6.46 -8.64
C ASP A 85 -6.17 5.02 -8.97
N LYS A 86 -4.87 4.76 -9.17
CA LYS A 86 -4.35 3.40 -9.37
C LYS A 86 -4.42 2.57 -8.11
N LEU A 87 -4.11 3.15 -6.94
CA LEU A 87 -4.30 2.46 -5.68
C LEU A 87 -5.77 2.07 -5.48
N LEU A 88 -6.68 3.04 -5.65
CA LEU A 88 -8.13 2.84 -5.50
C LEU A 88 -8.68 1.78 -6.45
N LYS A 89 -8.17 1.71 -7.69
CA LYS A 89 -8.53 0.65 -8.64
C LYS A 89 -8.26 -0.73 -8.03
N HIS A 90 -7.03 -0.99 -7.61
CA HIS A 90 -6.64 -2.31 -7.07
C HIS A 90 -7.32 -2.63 -5.74
N LEU A 91 -7.55 -1.62 -4.89
CA LEU A 91 -8.30 -1.80 -3.63
C LEU A 91 -9.75 -2.23 -3.88
N ARG A 92 -10.41 -1.71 -4.92
CA ARG A 92 -11.76 -2.13 -5.31
C ARG A 92 -11.77 -3.55 -5.85
N GLU A 93 -10.78 -3.90 -6.67
CA GLU A 93 -10.66 -5.24 -7.28
C GLU A 93 -10.37 -6.34 -6.24
N LEU A 94 -9.70 -6.00 -5.14
CA LEU A 94 -9.26 -6.94 -4.11
C LEU A 94 -9.98 -6.78 -2.77
N VAL A 95 -11.09 -6.02 -2.74
CA VAL A 95 -11.81 -5.70 -1.50
C VAL A 95 -12.20 -6.98 -0.74
N PRO A 96 -11.83 -7.11 0.55
CA PRO A 96 -12.26 -8.24 1.37
C PRO A 96 -13.73 -8.07 1.79
N GLU A 97 -14.41 -9.17 2.17
CA GLU A 97 -15.84 -9.16 2.54
C GLU A 97 -16.20 -8.16 3.65
N GLY A 98 -15.29 -7.93 4.59
CA GLY A 98 -15.45 -6.95 5.68
C GLY A 98 -15.00 -5.52 5.35
N GLY A 99 -14.57 -5.25 4.10
CA GLY A 99 -13.93 -3.99 3.72
C GLY A 99 -12.48 -3.88 4.23
N TRP A 100 -11.76 -2.88 3.73
CA TRP A 100 -10.39 -2.65 4.15
C TRP A 100 -10.34 -2.02 5.54
N SER A 101 -9.25 -2.25 6.25
CA SER A 101 -8.84 -1.44 7.39
C SER A 101 -7.40 -1.00 7.17
N GLY A 102 -7.08 0.25 7.55
CA GLY A 102 -5.75 0.78 7.31
C GLY A 102 -5.72 2.29 7.19
N ILE A 103 -4.56 2.79 6.76
CA ILE A 103 -4.32 4.20 6.53
C ILE A 103 -3.77 4.42 5.11
N ALA A 104 -4.27 5.45 4.43
CA ALA A 104 -3.53 6.11 3.36
C ALA A 104 -2.65 7.17 4.01
N HIS A 105 -1.37 6.87 4.19
CA HIS A 105 -0.45 7.76 4.88
C HIS A 105 -0.13 8.99 4.00
N ALA A 106 0.18 10.14 4.62
CA ALA A 106 0.55 11.39 3.92
C ALA A 106 -0.35 11.78 2.72
N PHE A 107 -1.66 11.60 2.84
CA PHE A 107 -2.64 11.86 1.77
C PHE A 107 -2.63 13.33 1.36
N ASN A 108 -2.46 13.59 0.06
CA ASN A 108 -2.49 14.92 -0.56
C ASN A 108 -3.36 14.97 -1.84
N GLY A 109 -4.33 14.05 -1.97
CA GLY A 109 -5.25 13.98 -3.09
C GLY A 109 -6.48 14.89 -2.95
N SER A 110 -7.38 14.83 -3.93
CA SER A 110 -8.63 15.61 -3.91
C SER A 110 -9.62 15.09 -2.85
N GLN A 111 -10.62 15.91 -2.48
CA GLN A 111 -11.71 15.47 -1.60
C GLN A 111 -12.45 14.25 -2.15
N GLN A 112 -12.59 14.13 -3.47
CA GLN A 112 -13.22 12.96 -4.11
C GLN A 112 -12.39 11.69 -3.89
N GLN A 113 -11.07 11.78 -4.04
CA GLN A 113 -10.15 10.67 -3.77
C GLN A 113 -10.16 10.30 -2.28
N ALA A 114 -10.17 11.30 -1.40
CA ALA A 114 -10.27 11.12 0.05
C ALA A 114 -11.53 10.31 0.41
N MET A 115 -12.68 10.72 -0.12
CA MET A 115 -13.95 10.05 0.13
C MET A 115 -13.98 8.62 -0.44
N ALA A 116 -13.31 8.38 -1.56
CA ALA A 116 -13.21 7.04 -2.13
C ALA A 116 -12.40 6.08 -1.24
N PHE A 117 -11.31 6.55 -0.62
CA PHE A 117 -10.56 5.76 0.38
C PHE A 117 -11.39 5.50 1.64
N ILE A 118 -12.07 6.53 2.16
CA ILE A 118 -12.94 6.41 3.35
C ILE A 118 -14.05 5.40 3.11
N LYS A 119 -14.71 5.44 1.94
CA LYS A 119 -15.76 4.48 1.57
C LYS A 119 -15.26 3.02 1.52
N LEU A 120 -13.97 2.82 1.26
CA LEU A 120 -13.34 1.50 1.28
C LEU A 120 -12.88 1.06 2.68
N GLY A 121 -13.01 1.91 3.70
CA GLY A 121 -12.67 1.61 5.10
C GLY A 121 -11.31 2.15 5.56
N PHE A 122 -10.63 2.95 4.73
CA PHE A 122 -9.36 3.57 5.10
C PHE A 122 -9.56 4.87 5.90
N LYS A 123 -8.65 5.12 6.84
CA LYS A 123 -8.43 6.45 7.40
C LYS A 123 -7.37 7.20 6.58
N LEU A 124 -7.39 8.52 6.63
CA LEU A 124 -6.44 9.38 5.91
C LEU A 124 -5.46 9.98 6.91
N GLY A 125 -4.17 9.75 6.68
CA GLY A 125 -3.10 10.42 7.43
C GLY A 125 -2.69 11.71 6.72
N PHE A 126 -2.72 12.83 7.42
CA PHE A 126 -2.28 14.12 6.88
C PHE A 126 -0.94 14.49 7.54
N GLY A 127 0.09 14.73 6.72
CA GLY A 127 1.44 15.10 7.18
C GLY A 127 1.83 16.50 6.71
N GLY A 128 3.09 16.91 6.94
CA GLY A 128 3.60 18.25 6.60
C GLY A 128 3.53 18.62 5.10
N ALA A 129 3.28 17.66 4.22
CA ALA A 129 3.00 17.92 2.80
C ALA A 129 1.71 18.73 2.57
N VAL A 130 0.77 18.73 3.53
CA VAL A 130 -0.43 19.57 3.48
C VAL A 130 -0.10 21.06 3.68
N THR A 131 0.99 21.35 4.38
CA THR A 131 1.46 22.72 4.67
C THR A 131 2.66 23.12 3.80
N PHE A 132 3.07 22.29 2.85
CA PHE A 132 4.21 22.57 1.99
C PHE A 132 3.71 23.24 0.70
N GLU A 133 4.06 24.52 0.52
CA GLU A 133 3.85 25.23 -0.73
C GLU A 133 4.92 24.78 -1.76
N PRO A 134 4.52 24.53 -3.03
CA PRO A 134 5.44 24.10 -4.09
C PRO A 134 6.42 25.19 -4.55
#